data_AF-J2ZX33-F1
#
_entry.id   AF-J2ZX33-F1
#
_cell.length_a   1.000
_cell.length_b   1.000
_cell.length_c   1.000
_cell.angle_alpha   90.00
_cell.angle_beta   90.00
_cell.angle_gamma   90.00
#
_symmetry.space_group_name_H-M   'P 1'
#
loop_
_entity.id
_entity.type
_entity.pdbx_description
1 polymer ?
#
loop_
_entity_poly.entity_id
_entity_poly.type
_entity_poly.pdbx_seq_one_letter_code
_entity_poly.pdbx_strand_id
1 'polypeptide(L)'
;MDISNKDDLKEFLLTLEKKSYPMKPCSEDELTKLKHFSPTKTLPSNYLDFMSKFGNGAEFLTGTHYTMKYILELKEWAVELLEENSFSKKLTDNQFVFMMHQGYMFWFFNLDEGDNPSVYLYDESLNLTEFKKVSDTLSEYLISLYD
;
A
#
# COMPACT_ATOMS: atom_id res chain seq x y z
N MET A 1 -24.09 -8.22 9.19
CA MET A 1 -23.52 -7.11 9.97
C MET A 1 -22.03 -7.15 9.70
N ASP A 2 -21.58 -6.52 8.62
CA ASP A 2 -20.16 -6.41 8.31
C ASP A 2 -19.77 -4.95 8.52
N ILE A 3 -19.35 -4.64 9.74
CA ILE A 3 -18.79 -3.34 10.13
C ILE A 3 -17.29 -3.49 10.48
N SER A 4 -16.76 -4.70 10.59
CA SER A 4 -15.49 -4.96 11.30
C SER A 4 -14.21 -4.90 10.45
N ASN A 5 -13.99 -3.87 9.65
CA ASN A 5 -12.73 -3.83 8.88
C ASN A 5 -12.18 -2.41 8.57
N LYS A 6 -13.04 -1.39 8.59
CA LYS A 6 -12.63 0.03 8.51
C LYS A 6 -12.33 0.63 9.89
N ASP A 7 -13.05 0.16 10.91
CA ASP A 7 -12.90 0.65 12.28
C ASP A 7 -11.55 0.19 12.88
N ASP A 8 -11.10 -1.01 12.54
CA ASP A 8 -9.86 -1.61 13.06
C ASP A 8 -8.61 -0.79 12.74
N LEU A 9 -8.46 -0.28 11.51
CA LEU A 9 -7.32 0.55 11.15
C LEU A 9 -7.36 1.89 11.88
N LYS A 10 -8.53 2.52 12.00
CA LYS A 10 -8.66 3.80 12.72
C LYS A 10 -8.36 3.64 14.19
N GLU A 11 -8.87 2.59 14.82
CA GLU A 11 -8.58 2.27 16.22
C GLU A 11 -7.10 1.98 16.44
N PHE A 12 -6.46 1.27 15.51
CA PHE A 12 -5.01 1.05 15.53
C PHE A 12 -4.23 2.35 15.46
N LEU A 13 -4.54 3.22 14.49
CA LEU A 13 -3.88 4.53 14.33
C LEU A 13 -4.08 5.40 15.58
N LEU A 14 -5.29 5.46 16.13
CA LEU A 14 -5.59 6.16 17.38
C LEU A 14 -4.79 5.59 18.57
N THR A 15 -4.57 4.28 18.60
CA THR A 15 -3.77 3.63 19.65
C THR A 15 -2.30 4.03 19.54
N LEU A 16 -1.74 4.10 18.34
CA LEU A 16 -0.37 4.58 18.13
C LEU A 16 -0.21 6.06 18.48
N GLU A 17 -1.20 6.90 18.17
CA GLU A 17 -1.22 8.31 18.58
C GLU A 17 -1.24 8.46 20.10
N LYS A 18 -2.10 7.70 20.80
CA LYS A 18 -2.16 7.69 22.27
C LYS A 18 -0.85 7.22 22.92
N LYS A 19 -0.09 6.38 22.22
CA LYS A 19 1.25 5.92 22.63
C LYS A 19 2.38 6.89 22.24
N SER A 20 2.05 8.03 21.60
CA SER A 20 3.02 9.00 21.10
C SER A 20 4.04 8.40 20.13
N TYR A 21 3.61 7.44 19.29
CA TYR A 21 4.47 6.89 18.24
C TYR A 21 4.90 7.99 17.25
N PRO A 22 6.16 8.04 16.80
CA PRO A 22 6.66 9.09 15.91
C PRO A 22 6.15 8.95 14.47
N MET A 23 4.91 9.36 14.24
CA MET A 23 4.26 9.41 12.94
C MET A 23 4.84 10.52 12.04
N LYS A 24 4.99 10.25 10.74
CA LYS A 24 5.37 11.24 9.73
C LYS A 24 4.27 11.33 8.68
N PRO A 25 3.26 12.20 8.88
CA PRO A 25 2.08 12.27 8.03
C PRO A 25 2.38 12.93 6.68
N CYS A 26 1.55 12.64 5.67
CA CYS A 26 1.41 13.52 4.51
C CYS A 26 0.87 14.89 4.93
N SER A 27 1.33 15.94 4.25
CA SER A 27 0.66 17.24 4.20
C SER A 27 -0.68 17.16 3.44
N GLU A 28 -1.53 18.17 3.61
CA GLU A 28 -2.80 18.27 2.88
C GLU A 28 -2.60 18.32 1.36
N ASP A 29 -1.55 19.02 0.90
CA ASP A 29 -1.18 19.10 -0.51
C ASP A 29 -0.74 17.73 -1.05
N GLU A 30 0.04 16.98 -0.27
CA GLU A 30 0.45 15.61 -0.64
C GLU A 30 -0.72 14.65 -0.71
N LEU A 31 -1.65 14.69 0.26
CA LEU A 31 -2.87 13.90 0.20
C LEU A 31 -3.74 14.27 -1.00
N THR A 32 -3.81 15.55 -1.35
CA THR A 32 -4.55 16.02 -2.52
C THR A 32 -3.91 15.51 -3.81
N LYS A 33 -2.58 15.63 -3.94
CA LYS A 33 -1.82 15.05 -5.07
C LYS A 33 -2.04 13.55 -5.17
N LEU A 34 -1.96 12.83 -4.05
CA LEU A 34 -2.14 11.39 -4.01
C LEU A 34 -3.55 10.97 -4.46
N LYS A 35 -4.59 11.67 -4.01
CA LYS A 35 -5.98 11.45 -4.46
C LYS A 35 -6.16 11.65 -5.96
N HIS A 36 -5.41 12.57 -6.56
CA HIS A 36 -5.46 12.85 -8.01
C HIS A 36 -4.52 11.97 -8.83
N PHE A 37 -3.57 11.29 -8.19
CA PHE A 37 -2.62 10.43 -8.87
C PHE A 37 -3.24 9.12 -9.36
N SER A 38 -4.33 8.66 -8.74
CA SER A 38 -4.92 7.39 -9.13
C SER A 38 -5.38 7.40 -10.60
N PRO A 39 -4.91 6.45 -11.43
CA PRO A 39 -5.01 6.52 -12.87
C PRO A 39 -6.45 6.41 -13.40
N THR A 40 -7.37 5.84 -12.62
CA THR A 40 -8.73 5.51 -13.11
C THR A 40 -9.85 5.68 -12.09
N LYS A 41 -9.59 5.59 -10.78
CA LYS A 41 -10.61 5.53 -9.71
C LYS A 41 -10.14 6.21 -8.42
N THR A 42 -11.02 6.41 -7.45
CA THR A 42 -10.64 6.91 -6.14
C THR A 42 -9.79 5.91 -5.36
N LEU A 43 -8.79 6.39 -4.63
CA LEU A 43 -8.03 5.53 -3.72
C LEU A 43 -8.89 5.08 -2.54
N PRO A 44 -8.67 3.85 -2.01
CA PRO A 44 -9.37 3.35 -0.84
C PRO A 44 -9.21 4.28 0.36
N SER A 45 -10.27 4.53 1.12
CA SER A 45 -10.18 5.40 2.29
C SER A 45 -9.16 4.92 3.31
N ASN A 46 -9.01 3.60 3.49
CA ASN A 46 -8.10 3.04 4.49
C ASN A 46 -6.63 3.30 4.11
N TYR A 47 -6.34 3.28 2.81
CA TYR A 47 -5.02 3.69 2.31
C TYR A 47 -4.76 5.18 2.60
N LEU A 48 -5.76 6.04 2.37
CA LEU A 48 -5.64 7.47 2.64
C LEU A 48 -5.47 7.77 4.14
N ASP A 49 -6.20 7.05 5.00
CA ASP A 49 -6.07 7.15 6.46
C ASP A 49 -4.65 6.77 6.90
N PHE A 50 -4.07 5.70 6.35
CA PHE A 50 -2.68 5.33 6.58
C PHE A 50 -1.69 6.40 6.12
N MET A 51 -1.83 6.90 4.89
CA MET A 51 -0.95 7.95 4.35
C MET A 51 -1.06 9.26 5.14
N SER A 52 -2.23 9.56 5.72
CA SER A 52 -2.43 10.71 6.60
C SER A 52 -1.62 10.65 7.91
N LYS A 53 -1.06 9.49 8.26
CA LYS A 53 -0.24 9.28 9.46
C LYS A 53 1.20 8.90 9.15
N PHE A 54 1.43 8.12 8.09
CA PHE A 54 2.72 7.52 7.78
C PHE A 54 3.24 7.86 6.38
N GLY A 55 2.54 8.66 5.58
CA GLY A 55 2.90 8.86 4.18
C GLY A 55 4.26 9.52 3.93
N ASN A 56 4.91 10.08 4.96
CA ASN A 56 6.29 10.59 4.92
C ASN A 56 7.28 9.76 5.77
N GLY A 57 6.85 8.61 6.29
CA GLY A 57 7.71 7.63 6.94
C GLY A 57 7.14 7.03 8.23
N ALA A 58 7.66 5.86 8.57
CA ALA A 58 7.38 5.10 9.78
C ALA A 58 8.63 4.28 10.08
N GLU A 59 9.05 4.19 11.34
CA GLU A 59 10.30 3.50 11.68
C GLU A 59 10.23 2.00 11.40
N PHE A 60 9.06 1.39 11.60
CA PHE A 60 8.83 -0.04 11.32
C PHE A 60 8.83 -0.39 9.81
N LEU A 61 8.80 0.61 8.92
CA LEU A 61 8.89 0.44 7.46
C LEU A 61 10.23 0.87 6.88
N THR A 62 11.29 0.86 7.69
CA THR A 62 12.63 1.19 7.23
C THR A 62 13.09 0.20 6.15
N GLY A 63 13.56 0.71 5.02
CA GLY A 63 13.98 -0.09 3.87
C GLY A 63 12.86 -0.38 2.85
N THR A 64 11.63 0.08 3.12
CA THR A 64 10.49 -0.07 2.23
C THR A 64 10.13 1.27 1.59
N HIS A 65 9.97 1.28 0.27
CA HIS A 65 9.51 2.42 -0.51
C HIS A 65 7.98 2.43 -0.56
N TYR A 66 7.37 3.39 0.13
CA TYR A 66 5.91 3.61 0.13
C TYR A 66 5.53 5.08 0.33
N THR A 67 6.50 5.92 0.72
CA THR A 67 6.25 7.33 1.08
C THR A 67 5.93 8.16 -0.16
N MET A 68 5.40 9.37 0.04
CA MET A 68 5.10 10.33 -1.03
C MET A 68 6.29 10.65 -1.94
N LYS A 69 7.52 10.46 -1.43
CA LYS A 69 8.74 10.61 -2.21
C LYS A 69 8.88 9.60 -3.35
N TYR A 70 8.27 8.42 -3.20
CA TYR A 70 8.47 7.27 -4.10
C TYR A 70 7.18 6.72 -4.70
N ILE A 71 6.02 7.10 -4.15
CA ILE A 71 4.73 6.50 -4.49
C ILE A 71 4.37 6.64 -5.97
N LEU A 72 4.87 7.69 -6.63
CA LEU A 72 4.56 7.97 -8.04
C LEU A 72 5.37 7.06 -8.97
N GLU A 73 6.55 6.65 -8.53
CA GLU A 73 7.51 5.84 -9.26
C GLU A 73 7.29 4.34 -9.05
N LEU A 74 6.63 3.92 -7.96
CA LEU A 74 6.50 2.50 -7.60
C LEU A 74 5.87 1.63 -8.70
N LYS A 75 4.87 2.15 -9.44
CA LYS A 75 4.24 1.37 -10.50
C LYS A 75 5.20 1.12 -11.66
N GLU A 76 6.02 2.11 -12.01
CA GLU A 76 7.04 1.97 -13.05
C GLU A 76 8.08 0.93 -12.65
N TRP A 77 8.64 1.05 -11.43
CA TRP A 77 9.62 0.08 -10.90
C TRP A 77 9.04 -1.33 -10.79
N ALA A 78 7.78 -1.46 -10.42
CA ALA A 78 7.12 -2.76 -10.37
C ALA A 78 6.97 -3.38 -11.77
N VAL A 79 6.66 -2.58 -12.80
CA VAL A 79 6.62 -3.05 -14.19
C VAL A 79 8.00 -3.51 -14.65
N GLU A 80 9.05 -2.72 -14.40
CA GLU A 80 10.44 -3.08 -14.71
C GLU A 80 10.82 -4.41 -14.06
N LEU A 81 10.53 -4.59 -12.77
CA LEU A 81 10.83 -5.82 -12.04
C LEU A 81 10.15 -7.06 -12.66
N LEU A 82 8.89 -6.93 -13.10
CA LEU A 82 8.17 -8.03 -13.75
C LEU A 82 8.78 -8.38 -15.12
N GLU A 83 9.21 -7.38 -15.88
CA GLU A 83 9.84 -7.55 -17.19
C GLU A 83 11.21 -8.21 -17.07
N GLU A 84 12.06 -7.76 -16.12
CA GLU A 84 13.37 -8.33 -15.84
C GLU A 84 13.29 -9.83 -15.47
N ASN A 85 12.26 -10.20 -14.73
CA ASN A 85 12.01 -11.59 -14.33
C ASN A 85 11.19 -12.41 -15.34
N SER A 86 10.84 -11.84 -16.50
CA SER A 86 10.00 -12.49 -17.51
C SER A 86 8.67 -13.03 -16.94
N PHE A 87 8.12 -12.34 -15.95
CA PHE A 87 6.87 -12.75 -15.30
C PHE A 87 5.70 -12.62 -16.29
N SER A 88 4.86 -13.66 -16.36
CA SER A 88 3.82 -13.74 -17.41
C SER A 88 2.68 -12.73 -17.25
N LYS A 89 2.47 -12.20 -16.03
CA LYS A 89 1.38 -11.25 -15.74
C LYS A 89 1.88 -9.82 -15.83
N LYS A 90 0.94 -8.93 -16.12
CA LYS A 90 1.18 -7.49 -16.22
C LYS A 90 0.32 -6.76 -15.20
N LEU A 91 0.87 -5.66 -14.68
CA LEU A 91 0.08 -4.69 -13.94
C LEU A 91 -0.86 -3.94 -14.89
N THR A 92 -2.07 -3.68 -14.41
CA THR A 92 -3.12 -2.94 -15.12
C THR A 92 -3.36 -1.59 -14.45
N ASP A 93 -4.16 -0.73 -15.08
CA ASP A 93 -4.54 0.56 -14.49
C ASP A 93 -5.53 0.46 -13.34
N ASN A 94 -6.07 -0.74 -13.08
CA ASN A 94 -6.87 -1.00 -11.88
C ASN A 94 -6.00 -1.37 -10.67
N GLN A 95 -4.72 -1.67 -10.87
CA GLN A 95 -3.80 -2.09 -9.80
C GLN A 95 -2.93 -0.92 -9.37
N PHE A 96 -3.01 -0.59 -8.08
CA PHE A 96 -2.24 0.47 -7.48
C PHE A 96 -1.13 -0.12 -6.61
N VAL A 97 0.12 0.04 -7.06
CA VAL A 97 1.31 -0.37 -6.30
C VAL A 97 1.56 0.66 -5.21
N PHE A 98 1.41 0.26 -3.96
CA PHE A 98 1.53 1.18 -2.81
C PHE A 98 2.79 0.96 -1.99
N MET A 99 3.52 -0.14 -2.25
CA MET A 99 4.67 -0.51 -1.44
C MET A 99 5.64 -1.37 -2.26
N MET A 100 6.93 -1.14 -2.10
CA MET A 100 8.00 -1.96 -2.66
C MET A 100 9.13 -2.12 -1.64
N HIS A 101 9.68 -3.31 -1.50
CA HIS A 101 10.80 -3.57 -0.60
C HIS A 101 12.06 -3.88 -1.41
N GLN A 102 13.05 -2.99 -1.30
CA GLN A 102 14.40 -3.10 -1.88
C GLN A 102 14.47 -3.51 -3.37
N GLY A 103 13.42 -3.25 -4.15
CA GLY A 103 13.41 -3.51 -5.60
C GLY A 103 13.11 -4.94 -6.03
N TYR A 104 12.94 -5.90 -5.11
CA TYR A 104 12.76 -7.32 -5.45
C TYR A 104 11.35 -7.86 -5.17
N MET A 105 10.55 -7.09 -4.43
CA MET A 105 9.15 -7.41 -4.17
C MET A 105 8.28 -6.15 -4.04
N PHE A 106 7.01 -6.25 -4.42
CA PHE A 106 6.05 -5.15 -4.30
C PHE A 106 4.65 -5.64 -3.95
N TRP A 107 3.88 -4.74 -3.34
CA TRP A 107 2.48 -4.96 -2.99
C TRP A 107 1.58 -3.97 -3.71
N PHE A 108 0.41 -4.48 -4.07
CA PHE A 108 -0.63 -3.68 -4.71
C PHE A 108 -2.02 -4.10 -4.20
N PHE A 109 -2.99 -3.24 -4.47
CA PHE A 109 -4.41 -3.54 -4.32
C PHE A 109 -5.17 -3.15 -5.59
N ASN A 110 -6.37 -3.69 -5.74
CA ASN A 110 -7.27 -3.34 -6.85
C ASN A 110 -8.14 -2.14 -6.45
N LEU A 111 -8.25 -1.16 -7.35
CA LEU A 111 -8.99 0.09 -7.12
C LEU A 111 -10.51 -0.07 -7.13
N ASP A 112 -11.02 -1.23 -7.55
CA ASP A 112 -12.45 -1.52 -7.70
C ASP A 112 -13.02 -2.44 -6.63
N GLU A 113 -12.22 -2.76 -5.61
CA GLU A 113 -12.60 -3.59 -4.45
C GLU A 113 -13.07 -2.75 -3.24
N GLY A 114 -13.31 -1.45 -3.44
CA GLY A 114 -13.86 -0.55 -2.42
C GLY A 114 -12.81 0.03 -1.47
N ASP A 115 -13.25 0.43 -0.27
CA ASP A 115 -12.44 1.19 0.69
C ASP A 115 -11.40 0.37 1.46
N ASN A 116 -11.53 -0.96 1.43
CA ASN A 116 -10.64 -1.88 2.12
C ASN A 116 -10.36 -3.12 1.25
N PRO A 117 -9.63 -2.95 0.14
CA PRO A 117 -9.42 -3.99 -0.85
C PRO A 117 -8.50 -5.10 -0.34
N SER A 118 -8.44 -6.22 -1.04
CA SER A 118 -7.44 -7.26 -0.79
C SER A 118 -6.04 -6.79 -1.20
N VAL A 119 -5.01 -7.39 -0.58
CA VAL A 119 -3.60 -7.09 -0.87
C VAL A 119 -2.93 -8.26 -1.57
N TYR A 120 -2.21 -7.93 -2.63
CA TYR A 120 -1.48 -8.85 -3.47
C TYR A 120 0.01 -8.52 -3.50
N LEU A 121 0.83 -9.52 -3.78
CA LEU A 121 2.29 -9.48 -3.76
C LEU A 121 2.87 -10.11 -5.02
N TYR A 122 3.98 -9.54 -5.48
CA TYR A 122 4.99 -10.22 -6.28
C TYR A 122 6.33 -10.20 -5.54
N ASP A 123 7.05 -11.32 -5.53
CA ASP A 123 8.36 -11.48 -4.90
C ASP A 123 9.22 -12.36 -5.82
N GLU A 124 10.32 -11.82 -6.35
CA GLU A 124 11.19 -12.52 -7.30
C GLU A 124 11.85 -13.77 -6.71
N SER A 125 11.98 -13.84 -5.38
CA SER A 125 12.55 -15.01 -4.70
C SER A 125 11.58 -16.19 -4.66
N LEU A 126 10.30 -15.95 -4.98
CA LEU A 126 9.26 -16.97 -5.03
C LEU A 126 9.00 -17.37 -6.48
N ASN A 127 8.93 -18.68 -6.74
CA ASN A 127 8.56 -19.21 -8.06
C ASN A 127 7.04 -19.11 -8.28
N LEU A 128 6.55 -17.88 -8.45
CA LEU A 128 5.14 -17.57 -8.66
C LEU A 128 4.77 -17.66 -10.14
N THR A 129 3.53 -18.05 -10.41
CA THR A 129 2.91 -17.97 -11.75
C THR A 129 1.77 -16.94 -11.79
N GLU A 130 1.31 -16.50 -10.63
CA GLU A 130 0.24 -15.53 -10.41
C GLU A 130 0.65 -14.60 -9.26
N PHE A 131 0.07 -13.40 -9.20
CA PHE A 131 0.21 -12.55 -8.02
C PHE A 131 -0.37 -13.25 -6.79
N LYS A 132 0.40 -13.28 -5.70
CA LYS A 132 0.00 -13.95 -4.46
C LYS A 132 -0.88 -13.02 -3.64
N LYS A 133 -2.11 -13.41 -3.34
CA LYS A 133 -2.92 -12.73 -2.32
C LYS A 133 -2.30 -12.97 -0.94
N VAL A 134 -2.01 -11.91 -0.20
CA VAL A 134 -1.36 -11.96 1.13
C VAL A 134 -2.25 -11.48 2.27
N SER A 135 -3.33 -10.78 1.95
CA SER A 135 -4.34 -10.36 2.93
C SER A 135 -5.71 -10.23 2.28
N ASP A 136 -6.76 -10.55 3.03
CA ASP A 136 -8.14 -10.32 2.61
C ASP A 136 -8.50 -8.83 2.61
N THR A 137 -7.87 -8.05 3.50
CA THR A 137 -8.04 -6.61 3.54
C THR A 137 -6.74 -5.81 3.69
N LEU A 138 -6.78 -4.57 3.21
CA LEU A 138 -5.69 -3.61 3.34
C LEU A 138 -5.44 -3.22 4.80
N SER A 139 -6.49 -3.05 5.61
CA SER A 139 -6.37 -2.78 7.04
C SER A 139 -5.55 -3.86 7.75
N GLU A 140 -5.93 -5.13 7.60
CA GLU A 140 -5.25 -6.25 8.25
C GLU A 140 -3.77 -6.29 7.82
N TYR A 141 -3.50 -6.10 6.54
CA TYR A 141 -2.13 -6.05 6.03
C TYR A 141 -1.32 -4.91 6.68
N LEU A 142 -1.85 -3.68 6.66
CA LEU A 142 -1.15 -2.52 7.21
C LEU A 142 -0.90 -2.62 8.72
N ILE A 143 -1.85 -3.19 9.47
CA ILE A 143 -1.69 -3.44 10.91
C ILE A 143 -0.59 -4.47 11.14
N SER A 144 -0.57 -5.55 10.36
CA SER A 144 0.43 -6.62 10.50
C SER A 144 1.88 -6.17 10.26
N LEU A 145 2.10 -5.01 9.60
CA LEU A 145 3.43 -4.45 9.39
C LEU A 145 4.06 -3.85 10.65
N TYR A 146 3.26 -3.62 11.69
CA TYR A 146 3.73 -3.02 12.95
C TYR A 146 4.16 -4.06 14.00
N ASP A 147 3.76 -5.32 13.85
CA ASP A 147 4.04 -6.40 14.82
C ASP A 147 5.48 -6.92 14.80
#